data_AF-A0A3S0ZH38-F1
#
_entry.id   AF-A0A3S0ZH38-F1
#
_cell.length_a   1.000
_cell.length_b   1.000
_cell.length_c   1.000
_cell.angle_alpha   90.00
_cell.angle_beta   90.00
_cell.angle_gamma   90.00
#
_symmetry.space_group_name_H-M   'P 1'
#
loop_
_entity.id
_entity.type
_entity.pdbx_description
1 polymer ?
#
loop_
_entity_poly.entity_id
_entity_poly.type
_entity_poly.pdbx_seq_one_letter_code
_entity_poly.pdbx_strand_id
1 'polypeptide(L)'
;SKTLKDGKNIEDRQIIIAIGFNETYTTALENSTSQEFLQLSTKICTKIRTLQDMPADTECEVLNFKSGSVYAFIRLTFPNVDESTASNTIDVFLETIKTKVDSGNLGDLKLLVQQRVCVLT
;
A
#
# COMPACT_ATOMS: atom_id res chain seq x y z
N SER A 1 30.76 -0.80 -5.69
CA SER A 1 30.69 -0.89 -7.16
C SER A 1 29.65 -1.91 -7.54
N LYS A 2 28.47 -1.49 -8.02
CA LYS A 2 27.42 -2.40 -8.49
C LYS A 2 27.44 -2.35 -10.02
N THR A 3 27.73 -3.49 -10.63
CA THR A 3 28.04 -3.64 -12.05
C THR A 3 26.79 -3.45 -12.89
N LEU A 4 26.86 -2.54 -13.85
CA LEU A 4 25.86 -2.32 -14.90
C LEU A 4 25.83 -3.57 -15.80
N LYS A 5 24.67 -4.22 -15.91
CA LYS A 5 24.34 -5.11 -17.02
C LYS A 5 23.26 -4.44 -17.83
N ASP A 6 23.64 -4.00 -19.02
CA ASP A 6 22.84 -3.84 -20.24
C ASP A 6 21.37 -3.35 -20.08
N GLY A 7 21.13 -2.07 -20.37
CA GLY A 7 19.97 -1.70 -21.19
C GLY A 7 18.66 -1.21 -20.57
N LYS A 8 18.50 -1.09 -19.24
CA LYS A 8 17.37 -0.33 -18.67
C LYS A 8 17.70 0.18 -17.27
N ASN A 9 17.49 1.48 -17.04
CA ASN A 9 17.63 2.05 -15.70
C ASN A 9 16.38 1.65 -14.92
N ILE A 10 16.43 0.53 -14.21
CA ILE A 10 15.29 0.05 -13.43
C ILE A 10 15.37 0.71 -12.05
N GLU A 11 14.80 1.91 -11.96
CA GLU A 11 14.65 2.62 -10.69
C GLU A 11 13.42 2.12 -9.93
N ASP A 12 13.52 2.06 -8.61
CA ASP A 12 12.40 1.72 -7.75
C ASP A 12 11.28 2.75 -7.93
N ARG A 13 10.09 2.29 -8.31
CA ARG A 13 8.93 3.17 -8.43
C ARG A 13 8.12 3.15 -7.15
N GLN A 14 7.71 4.31 -6.68
CA GLN A 14 6.96 4.45 -5.44
C GLN A 14 5.63 5.14 -5.69
N ILE A 15 4.59 4.64 -5.03
CA ILE A 15 3.31 5.35 -4.90
C ILE A 15 2.95 5.40 -3.42
N ILE A 16 2.25 6.46 -3.03
CA ILE A 16 1.66 6.56 -1.70
C ILE A 16 0.15 6.57 -1.87
N ILE A 17 -0.53 5.69 -1.14
CA ILE A 17 -1.99 5.63 -1.12
C ILE A 17 -2.53 5.85 0.29
N ALA A 18 -3.74 6.39 0.39
CA ALA A 18 -4.49 6.47 1.63
C ALA A 18 -5.72 5.54 1.59
N ILE A 19 -5.88 4.73 2.63
CA ILE A 19 -7.05 3.86 2.85
C ILE A 19 -7.55 4.07 4.27
N GLY A 20 -8.86 4.27 4.43
CA GLY A 20 -9.47 4.38 5.75
C GLY A 20 -10.16 3.10 6.22
N PHE A 21 -9.91 2.77 7.48
CA PHE A 21 -10.37 1.56 8.15
C PHE A 21 -11.36 1.89 9.26
N ASN A 22 -12.40 1.08 9.38
CA ASN A 22 -13.35 1.12 10.48
C ASN A 22 -12.78 0.40 11.70
N GLU A 23 -11.66 0.93 12.17
CA GLU A 23 -10.93 0.52 13.37
C GLU A 23 -10.92 1.68 14.36
N THR A 24 -10.84 1.37 15.66
CA THR A 24 -10.74 2.40 16.70
C THR A 24 -9.32 2.97 16.71
N TYR A 25 -9.19 4.26 16.47
CA TYR A 25 -7.91 4.94 16.62
C TYR A 25 -7.47 4.99 18.09
N THR A 26 -6.22 4.63 18.35
CA THR A 26 -5.58 4.75 19.67
C THR A 26 -4.33 5.60 19.54
N THR A 27 -3.91 6.28 20.61
CA THR A 27 -2.68 7.06 20.62
C THR A 27 -1.43 6.21 20.39
N ALA A 28 -1.49 4.89 20.63
CA ALA A 28 -0.42 3.97 20.27
C ALA A 28 -0.15 3.95 18.76
N LEU A 29 -1.16 4.20 17.91
CA LEU A 29 -1.01 4.30 16.46
C LEU A 29 -0.24 5.56 16.00
N GLU A 30 0.06 6.51 16.89
CA GLU A 30 0.94 7.66 16.60
C GLU A 30 2.42 7.28 16.70
N ASN A 31 2.74 6.23 17.45
CA ASN A 31 4.09 5.76 17.62
C ASN A 31 4.37 4.60 16.66
N SER A 32 5.20 4.83 15.63
CA SER A 32 5.56 3.81 14.64
C SER A 32 6.31 2.60 15.20
N THR A 33 6.79 2.69 16.44
CA THR A 33 7.47 1.60 17.15
C THR A 33 6.55 0.87 18.14
N SER A 34 5.29 1.31 18.30
CA SER A 34 4.34 0.64 19.17
C SER A 34 3.93 -0.72 18.59
N GLN A 35 3.53 -1.62 19.48
CA GLN A 35 3.06 -2.93 19.08
C GLN A 35 1.80 -2.82 18.21
N GLU A 36 0.88 -1.93 18.55
CA GLU A 36 -0.37 -1.68 17.84
C GLU A 36 -0.11 -1.18 16.41
N PHE A 37 0.84 -0.24 16.25
CA PHE A 37 1.23 0.26 14.93
C PHE A 37 1.79 -0.88 14.07
N LEU A 38 2.75 -1.63 14.60
CA LEU A 38 3.44 -2.69 13.87
C LEU A 38 2.48 -3.83 13.49
N GLN A 39 1.57 -4.20 14.39
CA GLN A 39 0.57 -5.24 14.14
C GLN A 39 -0.42 -4.82 13.06
N LEU A 40 -0.99 -3.61 13.15
CA LEU A 40 -1.94 -3.12 12.15
C LEU A 40 -1.26 -2.93 10.79
N SER A 41 -0.03 -2.40 10.78
CA SER A 41 0.76 -2.23 9.55
C SER A 41 1.05 -3.56 8.87
N THR A 42 1.46 -4.58 9.63
CA THR A 42 1.71 -5.94 9.14
C THR A 42 0.43 -6.53 8.55
N LYS A 43 -0.71 -6.36 9.24
CA LYS A 43 -2.00 -6.85 8.76
C LYS A 43 -2.39 -6.20 7.44
N ILE A 44 -2.33 -4.87 7.35
CA ILE A 44 -2.64 -4.09 6.13
C ILE A 44 -1.78 -4.56 4.96
N CYS A 45 -0.46 -4.55 5.13
CA CYS A 45 0.44 -4.91 4.05
C CYS A 45 0.36 -6.40 3.67
N THR A 46 0.04 -7.29 4.61
CA THR A 46 -0.24 -8.69 4.27
C THR A 46 -1.44 -8.80 3.33
N LYS A 47 -2.54 -8.08 3.62
CA LYS A 47 -3.74 -8.13 2.76
C LYS A 47 -3.52 -7.50 1.39
N ILE A 48 -2.82 -6.38 1.33
CA ILE A 48 -2.47 -5.76 0.05
C ILE A 48 -1.63 -6.71 -0.81
N ARG A 49 -0.64 -7.41 -0.21
CA ARG A 49 0.16 -8.43 -0.91
C ARG A 49 -0.61 -9.66 -1.37
N THR A 50 -1.76 -9.95 -0.77
CA THR A 50 -2.63 -11.05 -1.22
C THR A 50 -3.53 -10.69 -2.39
N LEU A 51 -3.57 -9.41 -2.81
CA LEU A 51 -4.29 -9.01 -4.01
C LEU A 51 -3.58 -9.60 -5.24
N GLN A 52 -4.35 -10.17 -6.16
CA GLN A 52 -3.82 -10.62 -7.44
C GLN A 52 -3.15 -9.45 -8.17
N ASP A 53 -2.14 -9.74 -8.98
CA ASP A 53 -1.45 -8.80 -9.86
C ASP A 53 -0.45 -7.81 -9.21
N MET A 54 -0.12 -8.01 -7.94
CA MET A 54 1.03 -7.33 -7.33
C MET A 54 2.34 -7.99 -7.78
N PRO A 55 3.33 -7.25 -8.32
CA PRO A 55 4.67 -7.80 -8.54
C PRO A 55 5.22 -8.42 -7.25
N ALA A 56 5.83 -9.60 -7.34
CA ALA A 56 6.22 -10.40 -6.18
C ALA A 56 7.23 -9.70 -5.25
N ASP A 57 8.02 -8.79 -5.80
CA ASP A 57 9.02 -7.98 -5.10
C ASP A 57 8.47 -6.66 -4.58
N THR A 58 7.17 -6.38 -4.76
CA THR A 58 6.58 -5.12 -4.27
C THR A 58 6.66 -5.02 -2.75
N GLU A 59 7.33 -3.99 -2.28
CA GLU A 59 7.40 -3.66 -0.86
C GLU A 59 6.18 -2.83 -0.46
N CYS A 60 5.73 -3.02 0.77
CA CYS A 60 4.61 -2.29 1.35
C CYS A 60 5.00 -1.87 2.75
N GLU A 61 4.81 -0.59 3.03
CA GLU A 61 5.10 0.07 4.28
C GLU A 61 3.98 1.02 4.65
N VAL A 62 3.51 0.96 5.89
CA VAL A 62 2.62 1.98 6.44
C VAL A 62 3.48 3.08 7.05
N LEU A 63 3.39 4.29 6.49
CA LEU A 63 4.17 5.44 6.91
C LEU A 63 3.64 6.02 8.22
N ASN A 64 2.32 6.15 8.33
CA ASN A 64 1.66 6.69 9.51
C ASN A 64 0.16 6.32 9.52
N PHE A 65 -0.44 6.39 10.71
CA PHE A 65 -1.88 6.46 10.88
C PHE A 65 -2.31 7.89 11.21
N LYS A 66 -3.53 8.27 10.85
CA LYS A 66 -4.15 9.53 11.33
C LYS A 66 -5.45 9.26 12.05
N SER A 67 -5.71 10.11 13.05
CA SER A 67 -6.92 10.09 13.87
C SER A 67 -8.18 10.39 13.04
N GLY A 68 -9.29 9.81 13.51
CA GLY A 68 -10.49 9.57 12.73
C GLY A 68 -10.78 8.07 12.74
N SER A 69 -11.66 7.61 11.85
CA SER A 69 -11.63 6.20 11.46
C SER A 69 -10.26 5.92 10.81
N VAL A 70 -9.46 5.02 11.38
CA VAL A 70 -8.00 4.94 11.14
C VAL A 70 -7.64 5.07 9.65
N TYR A 71 -6.98 6.17 9.28
CA TYR A 71 -6.44 6.36 7.92
C TYR A 71 -4.99 5.91 7.88
N ALA A 72 -4.68 4.90 7.07
CA ALA A 72 -3.32 4.45 6.83
C ALA A 72 -2.76 5.11 5.57
N PHE A 73 -1.57 5.69 5.69
CA PHE A 73 -0.77 6.17 4.56
C PHE A 73 0.23 5.08 4.22
N ILE A 74 0.12 4.51 3.03
CA ILE A 74 0.83 3.29 2.64
C ILE A 74 1.72 3.62 1.46
N ARG A 75 3.04 3.42 1.61
CA ARG A 75 3.99 3.44 0.52
C ARG A 75 4.10 2.04 -0.07
N LEU A 76 3.92 1.97 -1.38
CA LEU A 76 4.18 0.77 -2.17
C LEU A 76 5.39 1.07 -3.04
N THR A 77 6.44 0.27 -2.88
CA THR A 77 7.65 0.34 -3.71
C THR A 77 7.59 -0.85 -4.65
N PHE A 78 7.73 -0.60 -5.95
CA PHE A 78 7.78 -1.62 -6.99
C PHE A 78 9.22 -1.71 -7.52
N PRO A 79 10.04 -2.61 -6.97
CA PRO A 79 11.39 -2.82 -7.46
C PRO A 79 11.33 -3.48 -8.84
N ASN A 80 12.40 -3.32 -9.61
CA ASN A 80 12.63 -4.07 -10.85
C ASN A 80 11.51 -3.98 -11.92
N VAL A 81 10.58 -3.02 -11.83
CA VAL A 81 9.55 -2.87 -12.85
C VAL A 81 10.10 -2.14 -14.06
N ASP A 82 10.03 -2.82 -15.19
CA ASP A 82 10.44 -2.28 -16.47
C ASP A 82 9.72 -0.95 -16.77
N GLU A 83 10.49 0.11 -17.01
CA GLU A 83 10.01 1.48 -17.28
C GLU A 83 8.85 1.56 -18.28
N SER A 84 8.88 0.74 -19.33
CA SER A 84 7.88 0.75 -20.41
C SER A 84 6.57 0.06 -20.03
N THR A 85 6.57 -0.74 -18.97
CA THR A 85 5.38 -1.43 -18.45
C THR A 85 4.93 -0.87 -17.10
N ALA A 86 5.78 -0.11 -16.42
CA ALA A 86 5.58 0.31 -15.05
C ALA A 86 4.28 1.09 -14.83
N SER A 87 3.95 2.03 -15.72
CA SER A 87 2.69 2.78 -15.62
C SER A 87 1.47 1.86 -15.71
N ASN A 88 1.44 0.94 -16.69
CA ASN A 88 0.34 0.00 -16.83
C ASN A 88 0.22 -0.94 -15.63
N THR A 89 1.34 -1.48 -15.13
CA THR A 89 1.35 -2.36 -13.95
C THR A 89 0.84 -1.63 -12.70
N ILE A 90 1.31 -0.40 -12.47
CA ILE A 90 0.89 0.42 -11.34
C ILE A 90 -0.61 0.79 -11.45
N ASP A 91 -1.08 1.15 -12.64
CA ASP A 91 -2.47 1.53 -12.89
C ASP A 91 -3.42 0.34 -12.66
N VAL A 92 -3.11 -0.83 -13.23
CA VAL A 92 -3.89 -2.06 -13.02
C VAL A 92 -3.93 -2.42 -11.54
N PHE A 93 -2.80 -2.35 -10.85
CA PHE A 93 -2.76 -2.65 -9.42
C PHE A 93 -3.57 -1.65 -8.58
N LEU A 94 -3.48 -0.35 -8.89
CA LEU A 94 -4.28 0.69 -8.26
C LEU A 94 -5.78 0.49 -8.48
N GLU A 95 -6.19 0.08 -9.68
CA GLU A 95 -7.58 -0.28 -9.98
C GLU A 95 -8.03 -1.50 -9.19
N THR A 96 -7.17 -2.51 -9.03
CA THR A 96 -7.45 -3.68 -8.18
C THR A 96 -7.66 -3.28 -6.73
N ILE A 97 -6.77 -2.46 -6.14
CA ILE A 97 -6.94 -1.96 -4.76
C ILE A 97 -8.24 -1.16 -4.65
N LYS A 98 -8.49 -0.22 -5.58
CA LYS A 98 -9.72 0.59 -5.58
C LYS A 98 -10.97 -0.27 -5.59
N THR A 99 -11.03 -1.25 -6.50
CA THR A 99 -12.18 -2.16 -6.61
C THR A 99 -12.40 -2.97 -5.34
N LYS A 100 -11.32 -3.45 -4.72
CA LYS A 100 -11.38 -4.21 -3.46
C LYS A 100 -11.81 -3.34 -2.29
N VAL A 101 -11.33 -2.09 -2.22
CA VAL A 101 -11.73 -1.13 -1.20
C VAL A 101 -13.19 -0.71 -1.37
N ASP A 102 -13.60 -0.33 -2.59
CA ASP A 102 -14.95 0.12 -2.92
C ASP A 102 -16.01 -0.97 -2.69
N SER A 103 -15.64 -2.24 -2.92
CA SER A 103 -16.49 -3.41 -2.60
C SER A 103 -16.48 -3.81 -1.12
N GLY A 104 -15.74 -3.09 -0.27
CA GLY A 104 -15.62 -3.41 1.16
C GLY A 104 -14.83 -4.69 1.44
N ASN A 105 -14.03 -5.17 0.48
CA ASN A 105 -13.39 -6.48 0.49
C ASN A 105 -11.86 -6.37 0.37
N LEU A 106 -11.20 -6.05 1.49
CA LEU A 106 -9.74 -6.13 1.65
C LEU A 106 -9.38 -7.20 2.71
N GLY A 107 -9.94 -8.40 2.53
CA GLY A 107 -9.81 -9.50 3.49
C GLY A 107 -10.68 -9.30 4.73
N ASP A 108 -10.09 -9.46 5.92
CA ASP A 108 -10.78 -9.28 7.22
C ASP A 108 -10.62 -7.86 7.78
N LEU A 109 -10.03 -6.94 7.01
CA LEU A 109 -9.94 -5.53 7.37
C LEU A 109 -11.31 -4.88 7.17
N LYS A 110 -11.83 -4.24 8.22
CA LYS A 110 -13.07 -3.48 8.13
C LYS A 110 -12.75 -2.14 7.50
N LEU A 111 -13.30 -1.90 6.32
CA LEU A 111 -13.13 -0.63 5.61
C LEU A 111 -14.20 0.37 6.02
N LEU A 112 -13.87 1.65 5.88
CA LEU A 112 -14.88 2.69 6.03
C LEU A 112 -15.81 2.72 4.83
N VAL A 113 -17.11 2.82 5.13
CA VAL A 113 -18.15 2.91 4.10
C VAL A 113 -17.92 4.17 3.27
N GLN A 114 -18.05 4.05 1.93
CA GLN A 114 -17.95 5.15 0.96
C GLN A 114 -16.55 5.78 0.79
N GLN A 115 -15.48 5.16 1.28
CA GLN A 115 -14.12 5.65 1.02
C GLN A 115 -13.55 5.13 -0.29
N ARG A 116 -12.71 5.98 -0.91
CA ARG A 116 -11.94 5.66 -2.13
C ARG A 116 -10.45 5.63 -1.78
N VAL A 117 -9.69 4.85 -2.53
CA VAL A 117 -8.22 4.93 -2.48
C VAL A 117 -7.78 6.27 -3.07
N CYS A 118 -7.08 7.07 -2.27
CA CYS A 118 -6.48 8.32 -2.74
C CYS A 118 -5.00 8.09 -3.03
N VAL A 119 -4.57 8.39 -4.26
CA VAL A 119 -3.14 8.42 -4.61
C VAL A 119 -2.58 9.80 -4.25
N LEU A 120 -1.49 9.84 -3.51
CA LEU A 120 -0.77 11.06 -3.18
C LEU A 120 0.39 11.20 -4.16
N THR A 121 0.28 12.17 -5.06
CA THR A 121 1.32 12.56 -6.04
C THR A 121 2.25 13.61 -5.46
#